data_AF-A0A212CQ32-F1
#
_entry.id   AF-A0A212CQ32-F1
#
_cell.length_a   1.000
_cell.length_b   1.000
_cell.length_c   1.000
_cell.angle_alpha   90.00
_cell.angle_beta   90.00
_cell.angle_gamma   90.00
#
_symmetry.space_group_name_H-M   'P 1'
#
loop_
_entity.id
_entity.type
_entity.pdbx_description
1 polymer ?
#
loop_
_entity_poly.entity_id
_entity_poly.type
_entity_poly.pdbx_seq_one_letter_code
_entity_poly.pdbx_strand_id
1 'polypeptide(L)'
;MGVVGHPNWISYLGRLGSKGSSLKDSFNCLPLSFSSSTFFLFIHSTLVSFSGLSGNPADLEKRKQVFGQNFIPPKKPKTFLELVWEALQDVTLIILEIAAIISLVLSFYRPPGGENEQCGLAVSSPEDEGEAEAGWIEGAAILFSVIIVVLVTAFNDWSKEKQFRGLQNRIEKEQKFSVIRNGHIIQLPVAEIVVGDIAQIKYGDLLPADGILIQGNDLKIDESSLTGESDHVKKSVERDPMLLSGTHVMEGSGRMVVTAVGINSQTGIIFTLLGASEGEEEEKKKKAKTQDGVALEIQPLNSQEGIDSEEKEKKAAKLPKKEKSVLQGKLTRLAVQIGKAGLIMSAITVLILILYFVIDNFVIQRRPWLAECTPIYVQYFVKFFIIGVTVLVVAVPEGLPLAVTISLAYSVKKMMKDNNLVRHLDACETMGNATAICSDKTGTLTMNRMTVVQAYVGDTRYHQIPNPEDLVPKVLDLIVNGISINSAYTSKILPPEKEGGLPRQVGNKTECALLGFVADLKQDYHAVRSEVPEEKLYKVYTFNSVRKSMSTVVERPGGGFRMYSKGASEIILRK
;
A
#
# COMPACT_ATOMS: atom_id res chain seq x y z
N MET A 1 -23.79 15.74 48.81
CA MET A 1 -24.81 14.84 48.23
C MET A 1 -24.80 15.08 46.73
N GLY A 2 -24.46 14.17 45.82
CA GLY A 2 -23.88 12.83 45.90
C GLY A 2 -22.92 12.65 44.71
N VAL A 3 -21.88 11.85 44.91
CA VAL A 3 -20.86 11.52 43.91
C VAL A 3 -21.42 10.43 43.01
N VAL A 4 -21.56 10.70 41.71
CA VAL A 4 -21.90 9.68 40.70
C VAL A 4 -20.59 9.10 40.18
N GLY A 5 -20.25 7.89 40.65
CA GLY A 5 -19.13 7.11 40.14
C GLY A 5 -19.45 6.51 38.77
N HIS A 6 -18.57 6.73 37.79
CA HIS A 6 -18.55 6.02 36.51
C HIS A 6 -17.42 4.97 36.50
N PRO A 7 -17.52 3.89 35.68
CA PRO A 7 -17.12 2.56 36.08
C PRO A 7 -15.71 2.13 35.65
N ASN A 8 -15.18 1.17 36.40
CA ASN A 8 -13.95 0.42 36.19
C ASN A 8 -13.74 -0.08 34.75
N TRP A 9 -12.50 0.07 34.27
CA TRP A 9 -11.92 -0.39 32.99
C TRP A 9 -12.29 -1.84 32.59
N ILE A 10 -12.52 -2.73 33.56
CA ILE A 10 -12.90 -4.14 33.32
C ILE A 10 -14.29 -4.27 32.65
N SER A 11 -15.15 -3.25 32.76
CA SER A 11 -16.51 -3.28 32.20
C SER A 11 -16.59 -2.97 30.70
N TYR A 12 -15.50 -2.50 30.07
CA TYR A 12 -15.48 -2.22 28.62
C TYR A 12 -15.18 -3.48 27.78
N LEU A 13 -14.36 -4.41 28.29
CA LEU A 13 -14.11 -5.71 27.64
C LEU A 13 -15.34 -6.65 27.71
N GLY A 14 -16.20 -6.49 28.72
CA GLY A 14 -17.41 -7.32 28.89
C GLY A 14 -18.56 -7.01 27.93
N ARG A 15 -18.57 -5.83 27.26
CA ARG A 15 -19.68 -5.43 26.39
C ARG A 15 -19.60 -5.94 24.95
N LEU A 16 -18.43 -6.43 24.53
CA LEU A 16 -18.25 -7.15 23.26
C LEU A 16 -18.76 -8.61 23.31
N GLY A 17 -19.11 -9.12 24.49
CA GLY A 17 -19.48 -10.53 24.71
C GLY A 17 -20.97 -10.90 24.58
N SER A 18 -21.85 -10.00 24.12
CA SER A 18 -23.31 -10.24 24.23
C SER A 18 -24.04 -10.73 22.96
N LYS A 19 -23.37 -10.92 21.80
CA LYS A 19 -24.06 -11.46 20.60
C LYS A 19 -23.13 -12.34 19.78
N GLY A 20 -23.36 -13.66 19.81
CA GLY A 20 -22.71 -14.62 18.92
C GLY A 20 -22.17 -15.85 19.65
N SER A 21 -23.05 -16.79 20.00
CA SER A 21 -22.67 -18.11 20.51
C SER A 21 -22.18 -19.02 19.37
N SER A 22 -20.93 -18.83 18.91
CA SER A 22 -20.21 -19.86 18.12
C SER A 22 -18.68 -19.65 18.06
N LEU A 23 -18.11 -18.80 18.92
CA LEU A 23 -16.66 -18.48 18.96
C LEU A 23 -16.00 -18.85 20.30
N LYS A 24 -16.69 -19.64 21.12
CA LYS A 24 -16.26 -19.97 22.49
C LYS A 24 -15.04 -20.90 22.56
N ASP A 25 -14.71 -21.64 21.50
CA ASP A 25 -13.73 -22.72 21.60
C ASP A 25 -12.34 -22.39 21.00
N SER A 26 -12.12 -21.18 20.47
CA SER A 26 -10.83 -20.78 19.87
C SER A 26 -10.06 -19.72 20.66
N PHE A 27 -10.64 -19.15 21.73
CA PHE A 27 -9.99 -18.20 22.62
C PHE A 27 -9.49 -18.88 23.90
N ASN A 28 -8.63 -19.89 23.75
CA ASN A 28 -7.73 -20.30 24.84
C ASN A 28 -6.37 -19.64 24.62
N CYS A 29 -6.30 -18.33 24.83
CA CYS A 29 -5.02 -17.71 25.16
C CYS A 29 -4.61 -18.21 26.55
N LEU A 30 -3.43 -18.82 26.65
CA LEU A 30 -2.77 -19.04 27.93
C LEU A 30 -2.82 -17.72 28.74
N PRO A 31 -3.22 -17.75 30.02
CA PRO A 31 -3.11 -16.58 30.85
C PRO A 31 -1.62 -16.34 31.06
N LEU A 32 -1.04 -15.40 30.31
CA LEU A 32 0.20 -14.74 30.71
C LEU A 32 -0.14 -13.93 31.97
N SER A 33 -0.13 -14.64 33.10
CA SER A 33 -0.09 -14.07 34.44
C SER A 33 1.25 -13.36 34.62
N PHE A 34 1.41 -12.19 34.01
CA PHE A 34 2.34 -11.22 34.52
C PHE A 34 1.71 -10.66 35.79
N SER A 35 2.22 -11.12 36.94
CA SER A 35 1.95 -10.47 38.20
C SER A 35 2.21 -8.98 38.04
N SER A 36 1.22 -8.16 38.39
CA SER A 36 1.31 -6.69 38.38
C SER A 36 2.56 -6.19 39.13
N SER A 37 3.13 -7.01 40.03
CA SER A 37 4.36 -6.73 40.77
C SER A 37 5.63 -6.80 39.89
N THR A 38 5.70 -7.74 38.93
CA THR A 38 6.92 -8.01 38.14
C THR A 38 7.10 -6.99 37.01
N PHE A 39 6.00 -6.47 36.46
CA PHE A 39 6.04 -5.40 35.45
C PHE A 39 6.34 -4.02 36.08
N PHE A 40 5.79 -3.76 37.27
CA PHE A 40 6.11 -2.55 38.03
C PHE A 40 7.56 -2.55 38.52
N LEU A 41 8.10 -3.72 38.91
CA LEU A 41 9.51 -3.87 39.25
C LEU A 41 10.45 -3.70 38.04
N PHE A 42 10.02 -4.03 36.82
CA PHE A 42 10.83 -3.75 35.61
C PHE A 42 10.92 -2.24 35.34
N ILE A 43 9.81 -1.52 35.52
CA ILE A 43 9.74 -0.05 35.36
C ILE A 43 10.44 0.70 36.51
N HIS A 44 10.52 0.13 37.72
CA HIS A 44 11.23 0.74 38.85
C HIS A 44 12.72 0.36 38.93
N SER A 45 13.11 -0.84 38.48
CA SER A 45 14.52 -1.29 38.52
C SER A 45 15.34 -0.86 37.31
N THR A 46 14.68 -0.51 36.20
CA THR A 46 15.28 0.33 35.17
C THR A 46 14.61 1.68 35.25
N LEU A 47 15.28 2.65 35.89
CA LEU A 47 15.19 4.03 35.43
C LEU A 47 15.37 3.96 33.92
N VAL A 48 14.27 3.95 33.16
CA VAL A 48 14.30 4.20 31.73
C VAL A 48 14.79 5.62 31.65
N SER A 49 16.11 5.76 31.63
CA SER A 49 16.76 7.03 31.50
C SER A 49 16.13 7.68 30.28
N PHE A 50 15.74 8.95 30.40
CA PHE A 50 15.24 9.73 29.28
C PHE A 50 16.22 9.76 28.09
N SER A 51 17.43 9.20 28.26
CA SER A 51 18.43 8.92 27.23
C SER A 51 18.11 7.74 26.29
N GLY A 52 17.11 6.89 26.55
CA GLY A 52 16.77 5.76 25.68
C GLY A 52 17.84 4.66 25.64
N LEU A 53 17.80 3.80 24.60
CA LEU A 53 18.69 2.63 24.48
C LEU A 53 20.15 3.02 24.23
N SER A 54 21.08 2.15 24.64
CA SER A 54 22.53 2.35 24.51
C SER A 54 23.07 2.29 23.07
N GLY A 55 22.24 1.84 22.12
CA GLY A 55 22.62 1.70 20.71
C GLY A 55 23.63 0.58 20.42
N ASN A 56 23.98 -0.27 21.40
CA ASN A 56 24.89 -1.40 21.18
C ASN A 56 24.26 -2.40 20.17
N PRO A 57 24.91 -2.70 19.03
CA PRO A 57 24.36 -3.59 18.02
C PRO A 57 24.03 -4.99 18.55
N ALA A 58 24.80 -5.51 19.51
CA ALA A 58 24.55 -6.82 20.10
C ALA A 58 23.25 -6.87 20.94
N ASP A 59 22.94 -5.79 21.67
CA ASP A 59 21.70 -5.68 22.44
C ASP A 59 20.49 -5.51 21.51
N LEU A 60 20.64 -4.68 20.47
CA LEU A 60 19.59 -4.49 19.46
C LEU A 60 19.27 -5.81 18.74
N GLU A 61 20.28 -6.61 18.39
CA GLU A 61 20.07 -7.91 17.76
C GLU A 61 19.42 -8.91 18.72
N LYS A 62 19.84 -8.93 19.99
CA LYS A 62 19.20 -9.75 21.02
C LYS A 62 17.73 -9.41 21.20
N ARG A 63 17.38 -8.12 21.20
CA ARG A 63 15.98 -7.65 21.26
C ARG A 63 15.19 -8.08 20.03
N LYS A 64 15.77 -7.99 18.84
CA LYS A 64 15.13 -8.49 17.61
C LYS A 64 14.85 -9.99 17.66
N GLN A 65 15.75 -10.77 18.24
CA GLN A 65 15.56 -12.22 18.41
C GLN A 65 14.48 -12.55 19.44
N VAL A 66 14.40 -11.78 20.53
CA VAL A 66 13.44 -12.06 21.63
C VAL A 66 12.03 -11.51 21.34
N PHE A 67 11.94 -10.26 20.86
CA PHE A 67 10.67 -9.54 20.70
C PHE A 67 10.18 -9.45 19.25
N GLY A 68 11.00 -9.91 18.30
CA GLY A 68 10.73 -9.81 16.86
C GLY A 68 11.27 -8.54 16.22
N GLN A 69 11.15 -8.48 14.90
CA GLN A 69 11.57 -7.36 14.06
C GLN A 69 10.35 -6.51 13.67
N ASN A 70 10.54 -5.19 13.48
CA ASN A 70 9.47 -4.31 13.03
C ASN A 70 9.21 -4.43 11.52
N PHE A 71 8.90 -5.63 11.07
CA PHE A 71 8.68 -5.94 9.67
C PHE A 71 7.51 -6.93 9.56
N ILE A 72 6.49 -6.55 8.80
CA ILE A 72 5.37 -7.43 8.47
C ILE A 72 5.71 -8.05 7.11
N PRO A 73 5.94 -9.37 7.04
CA PRO A 73 6.41 -10.00 5.81
C PRO A 73 5.35 -9.87 4.71
N PRO A 74 5.71 -9.32 3.54
CA PRO A 74 4.79 -9.30 2.41
C PRO A 74 4.56 -10.72 1.89
N LYS A 75 3.44 -10.94 1.17
CA LYS A 75 3.15 -12.23 0.50
C LYS A 75 4.37 -12.63 -0.37
N LYS A 76 4.81 -13.88 -0.21
CA LYS A 76 5.96 -14.43 -0.95
C LYS A 76 5.74 -14.29 -2.46
N PRO A 77 6.79 -14.04 -3.26
CA PRO A 77 6.65 -14.00 -4.71
C PRO A 77 6.17 -15.33 -5.23
N LYS A 78 5.34 -15.27 -6.26
CA LYS A 78 5.06 -16.46 -7.05
C LYS A 78 6.36 -16.91 -7.70
N THR A 79 6.61 -18.21 -7.65
CA THR A 79 7.78 -18.76 -8.33
C THR A 79 7.55 -18.71 -9.84
N PHE A 80 8.63 -18.74 -10.64
CA PHE A 80 8.49 -18.81 -12.09
C PHE A 80 7.67 -20.02 -12.53
N LEU A 81 7.85 -21.17 -11.88
CA LEU A 81 7.08 -22.39 -12.17
C LEU A 81 5.60 -22.26 -11.80
N GLU A 82 5.29 -21.55 -10.71
CA GLU A 82 3.91 -21.26 -10.33
C GLU A 82 3.24 -20.32 -11.34
N LEU A 83 3.96 -19.35 -11.89
CA LEU A 83 3.48 -18.50 -12.98
C LEU A 83 3.28 -19.27 -14.29
N VAL A 84 4.18 -20.21 -14.62
CA VAL A 84 4.01 -21.14 -15.74
C VAL A 84 2.75 -21.99 -15.54
N TRP A 85 2.55 -22.53 -14.34
CA TRP A 85 1.37 -23.33 -14.01
C TRP A 85 0.07 -22.51 -14.10
N GLU A 86 0.08 -21.26 -13.64
CA GLU A 86 -1.07 -20.37 -13.77
C GLU A 86 -1.37 -20.02 -15.23
N ALA A 87 -0.34 -19.80 -16.05
CA ALA A 87 -0.51 -19.56 -17.48
C ALA A 87 -1.10 -20.78 -18.20
N LEU A 88 -0.75 -22.00 -17.80
CA LEU A 88 -1.33 -23.24 -18.32
C LEU A 88 -2.81 -23.45 -17.94
N GLN A 89 -3.32 -22.75 -16.92
CA GLN A 89 -4.72 -22.87 -16.50
C GLN A 89 -5.71 -22.07 -17.37
N ASP A 90 -5.24 -21.38 -18.41
CA ASP A 90 -6.14 -20.70 -19.34
C ASP A 90 -6.96 -21.73 -20.15
N VAL A 91 -8.27 -21.52 -20.19
CA VAL A 91 -9.22 -22.42 -20.86
C VAL A 91 -8.92 -22.51 -22.37
N THR A 92 -8.46 -21.43 -22.98
CA THR A 92 -8.08 -21.39 -24.41
C THR A 92 -6.87 -22.30 -24.68
N LEU A 93 -5.84 -22.22 -23.85
CA LEU A 93 -4.63 -23.04 -23.97
C LEU A 93 -4.91 -24.51 -23.65
N ILE A 94 -5.72 -24.80 -22.64
CA ILE A 94 -6.15 -26.17 -22.31
C ILE A 94 -6.87 -26.82 -23.51
N ILE A 95 -7.78 -26.10 -24.17
CA ILE A 95 -8.48 -26.61 -25.36
C ILE A 95 -7.48 -26.90 -26.48
N LEU A 96 -6.49 -26.03 -26.69
CA LEU A 96 -5.46 -26.22 -27.71
C LEU A 96 -4.54 -27.42 -27.39
N GLU A 97 -4.17 -27.63 -26.13
CA GLU A 97 -3.39 -28.79 -25.69
C GLU A 97 -4.15 -30.10 -25.91
N ILE A 98 -5.43 -30.14 -25.55
CA ILE A 98 -6.28 -31.31 -25.80
C ILE A 98 -6.37 -31.60 -27.30
N ALA A 99 -6.57 -30.57 -28.14
CA ALA A 99 -6.62 -30.72 -29.59
C ALA A 99 -5.27 -31.20 -30.17
N ALA A 100 -4.15 -30.69 -29.65
CA ALA A 100 -2.81 -31.11 -30.05
C ALA A 100 -2.53 -32.58 -29.70
N ILE A 101 -2.92 -33.01 -28.50
CA ILE A 101 -2.80 -34.40 -28.06
C ILE A 101 -3.66 -35.32 -28.93
N ILE A 102 -4.91 -34.95 -29.21
CA ILE A 102 -5.80 -35.72 -30.08
C ILE A 102 -5.20 -35.82 -31.50
N SER A 103 -4.68 -34.73 -32.05
CA SER A 103 -4.01 -34.71 -33.36
C SER A 103 -2.79 -35.64 -33.40
N LEU A 104 -1.95 -35.58 -32.37
CA LEU A 104 -0.77 -36.42 -32.23
C LEU A 104 -1.15 -37.92 -32.14
N VAL A 105 -2.15 -38.26 -31.32
CA VAL A 105 -2.64 -39.64 -31.16
C VAL A 105 -3.21 -40.19 -32.47
N LEU A 106 -4.01 -39.38 -33.18
CA LEU A 106 -4.56 -39.79 -34.48
C LEU A 106 -3.49 -39.93 -35.56
N SER A 107 -2.41 -39.14 -35.50
CA SER A 107 -1.29 -39.30 -36.44
C SER A 107 -0.53 -40.61 -36.27
N PHE A 108 -0.49 -41.19 -35.06
CA PHE A 108 0.13 -42.51 -34.85
C PHE A 108 -0.83 -43.67 -35.16
N TYR A 109 -2.12 -43.39 -35.31
CA TYR A 109 -3.13 -44.37 -35.64
C TYR A 109 -3.29 -44.48 -37.17
N ARG A 110 -2.59 -45.42 -37.80
CA ARG A 110 -2.82 -45.78 -39.20
C ARG A 110 -4.04 -46.70 -39.29
N PRO A 111 -5.18 -46.27 -39.85
CA PRO A 111 -6.33 -47.14 -39.99
C PRO A 111 -6.02 -48.29 -40.96
N PRO A 112 -6.43 -49.53 -40.66
CA PRO A 112 -6.31 -50.65 -41.59
C PRO A 112 -7.24 -50.39 -42.79
N GLY A 113 -6.67 -50.19 -43.98
CA GLY A 113 -7.45 -49.92 -45.21
C GLY A 113 -7.08 -48.66 -46.00
N GLY A 114 -5.98 -47.96 -45.66
CA GLY A 114 -5.54 -46.72 -46.30
C GLY A 114 -5.23 -46.79 -47.82
N GLU A 115 -5.29 -47.97 -48.43
CA GLU A 115 -5.07 -48.19 -49.87
C GLU A 115 -6.37 -48.39 -50.67
N ASN A 116 -7.54 -48.36 -50.03
CA ASN A 116 -8.82 -48.53 -50.72
C ASN A 116 -9.22 -47.22 -51.45
N GLU A 117 -9.05 -47.18 -52.78
CA GLU A 117 -9.49 -46.08 -53.68
C GLU A 117 -10.98 -45.68 -53.49
N GLN A 118 -11.79 -46.57 -52.90
CA GLN A 118 -13.22 -46.37 -52.65
C GLN A 118 -13.55 -45.49 -51.43
N CYS A 119 -12.62 -45.31 -50.49
CA CYS A 119 -12.78 -44.32 -49.40
C CYS A 119 -12.57 -42.87 -49.90
N GLY A 120 -12.17 -42.73 -51.17
CA GLY A 120 -11.84 -41.47 -51.79
C GLY A 120 -10.34 -41.24 -51.87
N LEU A 121 -9.87 -40.90 -53.07
CA LEU A 121 -8.60 -40.19 -53.21
C LEU A 121 -8.59 -39.03 -52.22
N ALA A 122 -7.57 -39.00 -51.38
CA ALA A 122 -7.15 -37.78 -50.71
C ALA A 122 -7.27 -36.66 -51.74
N VAL A 123 -8.03 -35.61 -51.44
CA VAL A 123 -7.85 -34.34 -52.16
C VAL A 123 -6.50 -33.82 -51.66
N SER A 124 -5.44 -34.48 -52.11
CA SER A 124 -4.08 -33.99 -52.08
C SER A 124 -4.06 -32.88 -53.12
N SER A 125 -3.88 -31.66 -52.63
CA SER A 125 -3.20 -30.66 -53.45
C SER A 125 -1.89 -31.27 -53.96
N PRO A 126 -1.36 -30.88 -55.13
CA PRO A 126 -0.28 -31.60 -55.82
C PRO A 126 1.10 -31.58 -55.13
N GLU A 127 1.19 -31.30 -53.82
CA GLU A 127 2.45 -31.11 -53.09
C GLU A 127 2.73 -32.20 -52.03
N ASP A 128 1.80 -33.13 -51.74
CA ASP A 128 1.79 -33.91 -50.48
C ASP A 128 2.16 -35.40 -50.60
N GLU A 129 3.09 -35.80 -51.46
CA GLU A 129 3.63 -37.19 -51.43
C GLU A 129 4.60 -37.42 -50.24
N GLY A 130 5.01 -36.37 -49.52
CA GLY A 130 5.86 -36.44 -48.32
C GLY A 130 5.12 -36.41 -46.97
N GLU A 131 3.80 -36.22 -46.95
CA GLU A 131 3.06 -35.89 -45.71
C GLU A 131 2.71 -37.09 -44.80
N ALA A 132 2.69 -38.33 -45.32
CA ALA A 132 2.32 -39.50 -44.52
C ALA A 132 3.33 -39.87 -43.42
N GLU A 133 4.59 -39.42 -43.54
CA GLU A 133 5.60 -39.55 -42.47
C GLU A 133 5.70 -38.31 -41.57
N ALA A 134 5.07 -37.20 -41.98
CA ALA A 134 5.11 -35.90 -41.29
C ALA A 134 3.86 -35.58 -40.46
N GLY A 135 2.84 -36.43 -40.43
CA GLY A 135 1.59 -36.15 -39.70
C GLY A 135 1.75 -35.85 -38.19
N TRP A 136 2.79 -36.39 -37.55
CA TRP A 136 3.06 -36.14 -36.13
C TRP A 136 3.60 -34.73 -35.89
N ILE A 137 4.17 -34.11 -36.94
CA ILE A 137 4.77 -32.77 -36.90
C ILE A 137 3.68 -31.72 -36.64
N GLU A 138 2.46 -31.90 -37.15
CA GLU A 138 1.35 -30.96 -36.93
C GLU A 138 0.98 -30.87 -35.44
N GLY A 139 0.72 -32.01 -34.80
CA GLY A 139 0.43 -32.06 -33.35
C GLY A 139 1.61 -31.62 -32.48
N ALA A 140 2.84 -32.01 -32.85
CA ALA A 140 4.05 -31.62 -32.13
C ALA A 140 4.34 -30.11 -32.25
N ALA A 141 4.11 -29.50 -33.41
CA ALA A 141 4.31 -28.07 -33.63
C ALA A 141 3.34 -27.21 -32.81
N ILE A 142 2.08 -27.65 -32.66
CA ILE A 142 1.10 -26.96 -31.80
C ILE A 142 1.55 -27.03 -30.34
N LEU A 143 1.95 -28.20 -29.84
CA LEU A 143 2.42 -28.39 -28.47
C LEU A 143 3.67 -27.54 -28.20
N PHE A 144 4.63 -27.53 -29.12
CA PHE A 144 5.83 -26.70 -29.02
C PHE A 144 5.50 -25.20 -29.02
N SER A 145 4.53 -24.77 -29.83
CA SER A 145 4.07 -23.38 -29.87
C SER A 145 3.42 -22.95 -28.54
N VAL A 146 2.58 -23.80 -27.94
CA VAL A 146 1.99 -23.56 -26.61
C VAL A 146 3.07 -23.38 -25.55
N ILE A 147 4.09 -24.25 -25.55
CA ILE A 147 5.21 -24.14 -24.61
C ILE A 147 5.90 -22.78 -24.74
N ILE A 148 6.17 -22.32 -25.96
CA ILE A 148 6.79 -21.00 -26.19
C ILE A 148 5.89 -19.89 -25.65
N VAL A 149 4.60 -19.90 -25.98
CA VAL A 149 3.65 -18.87 -25.54
C VAL A 149 3.57 -18.81 -24.01
N VAL A 150 3.42 -19.95 -23.35
CA VAL A 150 3.37 -20.06 -21.88
C VAL A 150 4.67 -19.54 -21.25
N LEU A 151 5.83 -19.90 -21.79
CA LEU A 151 7.13 -19.43 -21.29
C LEU A 151 7.28 -17.91 -21.45
N VAL A 152 6.88 -17.34 -22.59
CA VAL A 152 6.91 -15.90 -22.83
C VAL A 152 5.95 -15.18 -21.88
N THR A 153 4.74 -15.69 -21.70
CA THR A 153 3.75 -15.13 -20.76
C THR A 153 4.26 -15.16 -19.33
N ALA A 154 4.77 -16.31 -18.87
CA ALA A 154 5.33 -16.44 -17.53
C ALA A 154 6.56 -15.54 -17.32
N PHE A 155 7.42 -15.39 -18.33
CA PHE A 155 8.57 -14.49 -18.27
C PHE A 155 8.15 -13.03 -18.16
N ASN A 156 7.12 -12.61 -18.90
CA ASN A 156 6.57 -11.27 -18.83
C ASN A 156 5.97 -10.97 -17.46
N ASP A 157 5.18 -11.89 -16.91
CA ASP A 157 4.59 -11.74 -15.58
C ASP A 157 5.62 -11.78 -14.45
N TRP A 158 6.65 -12.62 -14.58
CA TRP A 158 7.78 -12.62 -13.64
C TRP A 158 8.56 -11.31 -13.67
N SER A 159 8.84 -10.79 -14.88
CA SER A 159 9.53 -9.51 -15.07
C SER A 159 8.73 -8.36 -14.46
N LYS A 160 7.40 -8.38 -14.64
CA LYS A 160 6.46 -7.46 -14.02
C LYS A 160 6.53 -7.52 -12.49
N GLU A 161 6.38 -8.70 -11.88
CA GLU A 161 6.42 -8.84 -10.41
C GLU A 161 7.76 -8.38 -9.81
N LYS A 162 8.87 -8.69 -10.49
CA LYS A 162 10.21 -8.22 -10.11
C LYS A 162 10.31 -6.69 -10.07
N GLN A 163 9.74 -6.00 -11.06
CA GLN A 163 9.72 -4.53 -11.10
C GLN A 163 8.88 -3.93 -9.96
N PHE A 164 7.69 -4.49 -9.69
CA PHE A 164 6.86 -4.07 -8.56
C PHE A 164 7.56 -4.19 -7.22
N ARG A 165 8.23 -5.31 -6.98
CA ARG A 165 9.00 -5.52 -5.74
C ARG A 165 10.17 -4.55 -5.62
N GLY A 166 10.82 -4.22 -6.74
CA GLY A 166 11.86 -3.20 -6.77
C GLY A 166 11.37 -1.82 -6.33
N LEU A 167 10.14 -1.45 -6.70
CA LEU A 167 9.49 -0.20 -6.26
C LEU A 167 9.11 -0.28 -4.78
N GLN A 168 8.42 -1.34 -4.36
CA GLN A 168 7.98 -1.53 -2.98
C GLN A 168 9.15 -1.50 -1.98
N ASN A 169 10.24 -2.21 -2.30
CA ASN A 169 11.45 -2.24 -1.47
C ASN A 169 12.11 -0.86 -1.32
N ARG A 170 11.91 0.07 -2.26
CA ARG A 170 12.42 1.45 -2.15
C ARG A 170 11.53 2.29 -1.25
N ILE A 171 10.21 2.17 -1.39
CA ILE A 171 9.22 2.87 -0.55
C ILE A 171 9.44 2.52 0.93
N GLU A 172 9.63 1.24 1.22
CA GLU A 172 9.86 0.75 2.59
C GLU A 172 11.15 1.29 3.22
N LYS A 173 12.19 1.58 2.41
CA LYS A 173 13.47 2.12 2.90
C LYS A 173 13.44 3.63 3.14
N GLU A 174 12.54 4.36 2.49
CA GLU A 174 12.47 5.82 2.61
C GLU A 174 11.71 6.29 3.86
N GLN A 175 10.87 5.44 4.45
CA GLN A 175 10.14 5.77 5.67
C GLN A 175 11.09 5.75 6.88
N LYS A 176 11.35 6.94 7.43
CA LYS A 176 12.18 7.15 8.62
C LYS A 176 11.36 7.70 9.77
N PHE A 177 11.74 7.31 10.98
CA PHE A 177 11.14 7.79 12.22
C PHE A 177 12.21 8.31 13.19
N SER A 178 11.84 9.26 14.06
CA SER A 178 12.77 9.85 15.03
C SER A 178 12.75 9.06 16.34
N VAL A 179 13.89 8.50 16.75
CA VAL A 179 14.05 7.78 18.02
C VAL A 179 15.18 8.36 18.85
N ILE A 180 15.14 8.17 20.16
CA ILE A 180 16.16 8.61 21.10
C ILE A 180 16.99 7.39 21.53
N ARG A 181 18.29 7.42 21.21
CA ARG A 181 19.29 6.45 21.68
C ARG A 181 20.51 7.22 22.20
N ASN A 182 21.07 6.82 23.35
CA ASN A 182 22.16 7.53 24.04
C ASN A 182 21.90 9.03 24.29
N GLY A 183 20.65 9.44 24.49
CA GLY A 183 20.27 10.84 24.68
C GLY A 183 20.24 11.68 23.40
N HIS A 184 20.61 11.09 22.27
CA HIS A 184 20.59 11.75 20.97
C HIS A 184 19.36 11.35 20.16
N ILE A 185 18.73 12.32 19.51
CA ILE A 185 17.65 12.08 18.55
C ILE A 185 18.26 11.67 17.22
N ILE A 186 18.01 10.45 16.80
CA ILE A 186 18.47 9.87 15.54
C ILE A 186 17.26 9.51 14.66
N GLN A 187 17.41 9.63 13.34
CA GLN A 187 16.39 9.19 12.38
C GLN A 187 16.77 7.81 11.85
N LEU A 188 15.92 6.81 12.13
CA LEU A 188 16.12 5.44 11.68
C LEU A 188 15.02 5.02 10.72
N PRO A 189 15.30 4.10 9.77
CA PRO A 189 14.26 3.41 9.02
C PRO A 189 13.27 2.73 9.97
N VAL A 190 11.98 2.72 9.62
CA VAL A 190 10.91 2.13 10.46
C VAL A 190 11.18 0.66 10.80
N ALA A 191 11.79 -0.09 9.89
CA ALA A 191 12.13 -1.50 10.08
C ALA A 191 13.21 -1.76 11.16
N GLU A 192 13.99 -0.74 11.54
CA GLU A 192 15.06 -0.87 12.54
C GLU A 192 14.62 -0.51 13.97
N ILE A 193 13.38 -0.09 14.15
CA ILE A 193 12.80 0.21 15.46
C ILE A 193 12.62 -1.09 16.24
N VAL A 194 13.04 -1.09 17.50
CA VAL A 194 12.95 -2.26 18.39
C VAL A 194 12.17 -1.95 19.65
N VAL A 195 11.70 -3.00 20.33
CA VAL A 195 11.04 -2.86 21.64
C VAL A 195 11.98 -2.21 22.65
N GLY A 196 11.47 -1.22 23.36
CA GLY A 196 12.19 -0.39 24.32
C GLY A 196 12.88 0.84 23.73
N ASP A 197 12.83 1.08 22.42
CA ASP A 197 13.21 2.38 21.86
C ASP A 197 12.27 3.48 22.39
N ILE A 198 12.81 4.68 22.58
CA ILE A 198 12.00 5.87 22.87
C ILE A 198 11.75 6.59 21.55
N ALA A 199 10.53 6.54 21.06
CA ALA A 199 10.13 7.22 19.82
C ALA A 199 9.67 8.64 20.13
N GLN A 200 10.16 9.62 19.36
CA GLN A 200 9.72 11.01 19.44
C GLN A 200 8.59 11.25 18.44
N ILE A 201 7.42 11.59 18.94
CA ILE A 201 6.19 11.73 18.16
C ILE A 201 5.89 13.21 17.91
N LYS A 202 5.56 13.54 16.67
CA LYS A 202 5.20 14.89 16.22
C LYS A 202 3.89 14.85 15.44
N TYR A 203 3.29 16.03 15.29
CA TYR A 203 2.15 16.24 14.40
C TYR A 203 2.43 15.72 12.98
N GLY A 204 1.49 14.96 12.44
CA GLY A 204 1.54 14.37 11.10
C GLY A 204 2.26 13.02 11.01
N ASP A 205 2.86 12.53 12.10
CA ASP A 205 3.54 11.24 12.11
C ASP A 205 2.53 10.09 12.02
N LEU A 206 2.87 9.07 11.22
CA LEU A 206 2.25 7.75 11.27
C LEU A 206 3.00 6.91 12.30
N LEU A 207 2.30 6.37 13.29
CA LEU A 207 2.94 5.59 14.33
C LEU A 207 3.45 4.24 13.78
N PRO A 208 4.76 3.95 13.92
CA PRO A 208 5.38 2.77 13.31
C PRO A 208 5.26 1.48 14.13
N ALA A 209 4.89 1.60 15.41
CA ALA A 209 4.88 0.53 16.39
C ALA A 209 3.94 0.91 17.55
N ASP A 210 3.50 -0.10 18.32
CA ASP A 210 2.68 0.14 19.51
C ASP A 210 3.56 0.62 20.66
N GLY A 211 3.06 1.54 21.48
CA GLY A 211 3.85 2.12 22.55
C GLY A 211 3.04 2.75 23.67
N ILE A 212 3.73 3.02 24.77
CA ILE A 212 3.18 3.75 25.92
C ILE A 212 3.77 5.15 25.96
N LEU A 213 2.89 6.15 26.04
CA LEU A 213 3.23 7.56 26.18
C LEU A 213 3.89 7.80 27.55
N ILE A 214 5.11 8.30 27.53
CA ILE A 214 5.87 8.69 28.74
C ILE A 214 5.85 10.19 28.97
N GLN A 215 5.68 10.97 27.90
CA GLN A 215 5.62 12.44 27.95
C GLN A 215 4.75 12.92 26.79
N GLY A 216 3.81 13.82 27.04
CA GLY A 216 2.93 14.33 25.98
C GLY A 216 2.47 15.75 26.26
N ASN A 217 2.35 16.54 25.19
CA ASN A 217 1.81 17.89 25.19
C ASN A 217 0.61 17.93 24.23
N ASP A 218 -0.60 17.97 24.79
CA ASP A 218 -1.87 18.05 24.05
C ASP A 218 -1.98 17.09 22.86
N LEU A 219 -1.54 15.84 23.05
CA LEU A 219 -1.47 14.83 21.99
C LEU A 219 -2.88 14.35 21.60
N LYS A 220 -3.21 14.43 20.31
CA LYS A 220 -4.43 13.87 19.74
C LYS A 220 -4.11 12.98 18.55
N ILE A 221 -4.81 11.85 18.49
CA ILE A 221 -4.55 10.81 17.49
C ILE A 221 -5.86 10.42 16.81
N ASP A 222 -5.75 10.16 15.52
CA ASP A 222 -6.79 9.54 14.72
C ASP A 222 -6.61 8.02 14.74
N GLU A 223 -7.55 7.34 15.39
CA GLU A 223 -7.60 5.88 15.51
C GLU A 223 -8.59 5.22 14.53
N SER A 224 -9.12 6.00 13.57
CA SER A 224 -10.16 5.54 12.63
C SER A 224 -9.75 4.31 11.82
N SER A 225 -8.47 4.16 11.50
CA SER A 225 -7.91 2.98 10.82
C SER A 225 -8.13 1.66 11.58
N LEU A 226 -8.27 1.72 12.91
CA LEU A 226 -8.39 0.55 13.79
C LEU A 226 -9.79 0.40 14.39
N THR A 227 -10.40 1.51 14.81
CA THR A 227 -11.70 1.49 15.50
C THR A 227 -12.88 1.75 14.56
N GLY A 228 -12.63 2.38 13.41
CA GLY A 228 -13.67 2.87 12.50
C GLY A 228 -14.36 4.15 12.96
N GLU A 229 -13.97 4.72 14.11
CA GLU A 229 -14.51 5.98 14.63
C GLU A 229 -13.61 7.15 14.18
N SER A 230 -14.19 8.20 13.59
CA SER A 230 -13.44 9.33 13.03
C SER A 230 -13.07 10.43 14.04
N ASP A 231 -13.43 10.25 15.32
CA ASP A 231 -13.18 11.26 16.35
C ASP A 231 -11.73 11.23 16.83
N HIS A 232 -11.12 12.41 16.99
CA HIS A 232 -9.76 12.51 17.51
C HIS A 232 -9.71 12.17 19.00
N VAL A 233 -8.92 11.16 19.35
CA VAL A 233 -8.75 10.69 20.73
C VAL A 233 -7.62 11.47 21.41
N LYS A 234 -7.91 12.07 22.57
CA LYS A 234 -6.89 12.75 23.40
C LYS A 234 -6.09 11.73 24.19
N LYS A 235 -4.76 11.77 24.03
CA LYS A 235 -3.82 10.89 24.73
C LYS A 235 -3.10 11.66 25.84
N SER A 236 -3.00 11.02 27.01
CA SER A 236 -2.33 11.58 28.18
C SER A 236 -1.73 10.46 29.02
N VAL A 237 -0.66 10.76 29.75
CA VAL A 237 0.06 9.76 30.55
C VAL A 237 -0.84 9.15 31.63
N GLU A 238 -1.82 9.90 32.14
CA GLU A 238 -2.69 9.47 33.24
C GLU A 238 -3.96 8.73 32.81
N ARG A 239 -4.59 9.14 31.69
CA ARG A 239 -5.92 8.64 31.31
C ARG A 239 -5.90 7.60 30.20
N ASP A 240 -5.06 7.81 29.19
CA ASP A 240 -4.97 6.95 28.02
C ASP A 240 -3.58 7.10 27.39
N PRO A 241 -2.59 6.35 27.91
CA PRO A 241 -1.21 6.46 27.46
C PRO A 241 -0.92 5.55 26.26
N MET A 242 -1.86 4.71 25.81
CA MET A 242 -1.58 3.73 24.77
C MET A 242 -1.61 4.39 23.38
N LEU A 243 -0.62 4.03 22.57
CA LEU A 243 -0.42 4.51 21.21
C LEU A 243 -0.31 3.30 20.28
N LEU A 244 -1.11 3.29 19.22
CA LEU A 244 -1.27 2.13 18.35
C LEU A 244 -0.59 2.35 16.99
N SER A 245 0.09 1.32 16.49
CA SER A 245 0.72 1.30 15.18
C SER A 245 -0.32 1.52 14.07
N GLY A 246 0.01 2.28 13.03
CA GLY A 246 -0.91 2.55 11.93
C GLY A 246 -1.91 3.70 12.18
N THR A 247 -1.85 4.35 13.34
CA THR A 247 -2.64 5.55 13.67
C THR A 247 -1.88 6.83 13.35
N HIS A 248 -2.62 7.92 13.13
CA HIS A 248 -2.05 9.20 12.70
C HIS A 248 -2.12 10.26 13.80
N VAL A 249 -1.04 11.02 13.97
CA VAL A 249 -0.99 12.09 14.97
C VAL A 249 -1.57 13.38 14.40
N MET A 250 -2.69 13.83 14.96
CA MET A 250 -3.45 14.97 14.47
C MET A 250 -3.18 16.27 15.23
N GLU A 251 -2.68 16.21 16.45
CA GLU A 251 -2.28 17.40 17.22
C GLU A 251 -1.24 17.03 18.28
N GLY A 252 -0.39 18.00 18.63
CA GLY A 252 0.51 17.89 19.77
C GLY A 252 1.83 17.18 19.46
N SER A 253 2.53 16.80 20.52
CA SER A 253 3.80 16.10 20.45
C SER A 253 3.99 15.26 21.70
N GLY A 254 4.80 14.21 21.60
CA GLY A 254 5.08 13.35 22.75
C GLY A 254 6.32 12.50 22.58
N ARG A 255 6.60 11.69 23.60
CA ARG A 255 7.58 10.62 23.60
C ARG A 255 6.87 9.36 24.04
N MET A 256 7.10 8.26 23.33
CA MET A 256 6.59 6.96 23.69
C MET A 256 7.72 5.94 23.81
N VAL A 257 7.52 4.94 24.66
CA VAL A 257 8.36 3.75 24.71
C VAL A 257 7.69 2.68 23.86
N VAL A 258 8.43 2.11 22.91
CA VAL A 258 7.95 1.05 22.03
C VAL A 258 7.74 -0.23 22.83
N THR A 259 6.55 -0.82 22.71
CA THR A 259 6.11 -2.02 23.45
C THR A 259 6.01 -3.25 22.56
N ALA A 260 5.48 -3.10 21.34
CA ALA A 260 5.35 -4.19 20.38
C ALA A 260 5.61 -3.70 18.96
N VAL A 261 6.23 -4.55 18.14
CA VAL A 261 6.67 -4.26 16.78
C VAL A 261 6.24 -5.35 15.80
N GLY A 262 6.10 -5.00 14.52
CA GLY A 262 5.79 -5.94 13.45
C GLY A 262 4.51 -6.73 13.69
N ILE A 263 4.60 -8.06 13.53
CA ILE A 263 3.48 -9.00 13.69
C ILE A 263 2.89 -8.97 15.11
N ASN A 264 3.70 -8.60 16.12
CA ASN A 264 3.26 -8.56 17.52
C ASN A 264 2.47 -7.28 17.88
N SER A 265 2.43 -6.28 16.98
CA SER A 265 1.57 -5.10 17.15
C SER A 265 0.10 -5.43 16.89
N GLN A 266 -0.82 -4.63 17.42
CA GLN A 266 -2.27 -4.81 17.17
C GLN A 266 -2.58 -4.82 15.68
N THR A 267 -2.00 -3.89 14.92
CA THR A 267 -2.14 -3.82 13.47
C THR A 267 -1.53 -5.04 12.79
N GLY A 268 -0.39 -5.54 13.28
CA GLY A 268 0.26 -6.76 12.78
C GLY A 268 -0.60 -8.01 13.00
N ILE A 269 -1.25 -8.14 14.16
CA ILE A 269 -2.16 -9.24 14.48
C ILE A 269 -3.38 -9.19 13.56
N ILE A 270 -4.02 -8.02 13.42
CA ILE A 270 -5.16 -7.82 12.51
C ILE A 270 -4.77 -8.17 11.07
N PHE A 271 -3.61 -7.70 10.60
CA PHE A 271 -3.15 -7.98 9.25
C PHE A 271 -2.83 -9.47 9.02
N THR A 272 -2.31 -10.16 10.03
CA THR A 272 -2.03 -11.60 9.95
C THR A 272 -3.33 -12.41 9.92
N LEU A 273 -4.32 -12.02 10.71
CA LEU A 273 -5.66 -12.66 10.71
C LEU A 273 -6.39 -12.44 9.38
N LEU A 274 -6.35 -11.22 8.85
CA LEU A 274 -6.94 -10.91 7.54
C LEU A 274 -6.20 -11.64 6.41
N GLY A 275 -4.87 -11.65 6.42
CA GLY A 275 -4.06 -12.36 5.43
C GLY A 275 -4.25 -13.89 5.46
N ALA A 276 -4.50 -14.47 6.63
CA ALA A 276 -4.86 -15.89 6.77
C ALA A 276 -6.24 -16.17 6.16
N SER A 277 -7.21 -15.27 6.34
CA SER A 277 -8.56 -15.42 5.76
C SER A 277 -8.59 -15.30 4.23
N GLU A 278 -7.70 -14.49 3.62
CA GLU A 278 -7.59 -14.40 2.16
C GLU A 278 -7.13 -15.71 1.50
N GLY A 279 -6.23 -16.46 2.16
CA GLY A 279 -5.77 -17.76 1.68
C GLY A 279 -6.88 -18.81 1.65
N GLU A 280 -7.73 -18.83 2.68
CA GLU A 280 -8.87 -19.75 2.77
C GLU A 280 -10.02 -19.37 1.81
N GLU A 281 -10.24 -18.07 1.57
CA GLU A 281 -11.23 -17.62 0.59
C GLU A 281 -10.80 -17.90 -0.87
N GLU A 282 -9.51 -17.76 -1.20
CA GLU A 282 -8.99 -18.13 -2.52
C GLU A 282 -9.11 -19.64 -2.79
N GLU A 283 -8.86 -20.50 -1.78
CA GLU A 283 -9.07 -21.95 -1.89
C GLU A 283 -10.55 -22.32 -2.04
N LYS A 284 -11.45 -21.68 -1.29
CA LYS A 284 -12.90 -21.92 -1.43
C LYS A 284 -13.43 -21.47 -2.78
N LYS A 285 -12.94 -20.34 -3.34
CA LYS A 285 -13.30 -19.89 -4.70
C LYS A 285 -12.76 -20.81 -5.79
N LYS A 286 -11.57 -21.39 -5.62
CA LYS A 286 -11.02 -22.39 -6.55
C LYS A 286 -11.84 -23.69 -6.55
N LYS A 287 -12.31 -24.16 -5.37
CA LYS A 287 -13.20 -25.32 -5.25
C LYS A 287 -14.63 -25.09 -5.77
N ALA A 288 -15.18 -23.89 -5.58
CA ALA A 288 -16.50 -23.56 -6.12
C ALA A 288 -16.50 -23.44 -7.66
N LYS A 289 -15.42 -22.90 -8.26
CA LYS A 289 -15.29 -22.82 -9.73
C LYS A 289 -15.12 -24.18 -10.42
N THR A 290 -14.79 -25.25 -9.69
CA THR A 290 -14.65 -26.60 -10.26
C THR A 290 -15.96 -27.39 -10.29
N GLN A 291 -17.05 -26.88 -9.70
CA GLN A 291 -18.35 -27.57 -9.67
C GLN A 291 -19.47 -26.91 -10.48
N ASP A 292 -19.37 -25.62 -10.84
CA ASP A 292 -20.37 -24.93 -11.67
C ASP A 292 -19.94 -24.86 -13.14
N GLY A 293 -19.91 -26.02 -13.78
CA GLY A 293 -19.61 -26.18 -15.20
C GLY A 293 -20.49 -27.25 -15.82
N VAL A 294 -21.81 -27.08 -15.77
CA VAL A 294 -22.87 -27.49 -16.71
C VAL A 294 -24.17 -27.65 -15.91
N ALA A 295 -25.00 -26.61 -15.92
CA ALA A 295 -26.43 -26.73 -15.69
C ALA A 295 -27.15 -25.73 -16.60
N LEU A 296 -27.98 -26.26 -17.50
CA LEU A 296 -28.81 -25.50 -18.42
C LEU A 296 -29.71 -24.52 -17.65
N GLU A 297 -29.76 -23.26 -18.09
CA GLU A 297 -30.78 -22.30 -17.70
C GLU A 297 -32.15 -22.75 -18.25
N ILE A 298 -33.12 -22.94 -17.36
CA ILE A 298 -34.55 -22.82 -17.68
C ILE A 298 -35.08 -21.69 -16.81
N GLN A 299 -35.57 -20.62 -17.46
CA GLN A 299 -36.26 -19.50 -16.81
C GLN A 299 -37.62 -19.96 -16.27
N PRO A 300 -38.15 -19.27 -15.24
CA PRO A 300 -39.54 -18.85 -15.35
C PRO A 300 -39.78 -17.37 -15.01
N LEU A 301 -40.89 -16.91 -15.60
CA LEU A 301 -41.41 -15.56 -15.69
C LEU A 301 -41.70 -14.85 -14.36
N ASN A 302 -41.68 -13.51 -14.47
CA ASN A 302 -42.23 -12.49 -13.57
C ASN A 302 -43.63 -12.79 -12.99
N SER A 303 -43.84 -12.34 -11.75
CA SER A 303 -45.08 -11.69 -11.31
C SER A 303 -44.84 -10.80 -10.08
N GLN A 304 -45.53 -9.66 -10.08
CA GLN A 304 -45.48 -8.48 -9.21
C GLN A 304 -45.75 -8.67 -7.70
N GLU A 305 -45.25 -7.67 -6.95
CA GLU A 305 -45.81 -6.99 -5.75
C GLU A 305 -45.62 -7.59 -4.33
N GLY A 306 -45.06 -6.77 -3.41
CA GLY A 306 -45.23 -6.94 -1.97
C GLY A 306 -44.08 -6.49 -1.04
N ILE A 307 -43.90 -5.17 -0.89
CA ILE A 307 -43.66 -4.40 0.36
C ILE A 307 -42.71 -4.96 1.46
N ASP A 308 -41.67 -4.17 1.72
CA ASP A 308 -40.95 -3.88 2.98
C ASP A 308 -40.62 -5.02 3.95
N SER A 309 -39.36 -5.50 3.90
CA SER A 309 -38.55 -5.88 5.08
C SER A 309 -37.17 -6.42 4.66
N GLU A 310 -36.24 -5.58 4.18
CA GLU A 310 -34.86 -6.06 3.94
C GLU A 310 -33.78 -4.95 3.99
N GLU A 311 -33.73 -4.20 5.09
CA GLU A 311 -32.63 -3.26 5.39
C GLU A 311 -31.63 -3.75 6.45
N LYS A 312 -31.66 -5.02 6.86
CA LYS A 312 -30.83 -5.49 7.99
C LYS A 312 -29.74 -6.54 7.74
N GLU A 313 -29.43 -6.90 6.49
CA GLU A 313 -28.32 -7.84 6.21
C GLU A 313 -27.38 -7.42 5.07
N LYS A 314 -27.04 -6.12 4.97
CA LYS A 314 -25.98 -5.64 4.06
C LYS A 314 -24.88 -4.80 4.72
N LYS A 315 -24.61 -5.03 6.02
CA LYS A 315 -23.48 -4.40 6.74
C LYS A 315 -22.55 -5.42 7.42
N ALA A 316 -22.24 -6.51 6.74
CA ALA A 316 -20.99 -7.23 6.99
C ALA A 316 -19.92 -6.67 6.03
N ALA A 317 -18.77 -6.30 6.58
CA ALA A 317 -17.71 -5.52 5.96
C ALA A 317 -17.38 -5.95 4.51
N LYS A 318 -17.76 -5.11 3.53
CA LYS A 318 -17.12 -5.13 2.22
C LYS A 318 -15.73 -4.52 2.40
N LEU A 319 -14.70 -5.36 2.49
CA LEU A 319 -13.34 -4.93 2.20
C LEU A 319 -13.31 -4.24 0.81
N PRO A 320 -12.46 -3.21 0.63
CA PRO A 320 -12.37 -2.53 -0.65
C PRO A 320 -11.90 -3.54 -1.70
N LYS A 321 -12.80 -3.92 -2.61
CA LYS A 321 -12.42 -4.64 -3.82
C LYS A 321 -11.36 -3.79 -4.51
N LYS A 322 -10.20 -4.36 -4.84
CA LYS A 322 -9.20 -3.71 -5.71
C LYS A 322 -9.93 -3.08 -6.89
N GLU A 323 -10.03 -1.76 -6.89
CA GLU A 323 -10.67 -1.03 -7.97
C GLU A 323 -9.81 -1.25 -9.22
N LYS A 324 -10.42 -1.82 -10.26
CA LYS A 324 -9.73 -1.99 -11.54
C LYS A 324 -9.59 -0.62 -12.18
N SER A 325 -8.47 -0.34 -12.86
CA SER A 325 -8.29 0.93 -13.54
C SER A 325 -9.36 1.15 -14.62
N VAL A 326 -9.65 2.41 -14.95
CA VAL A 326 -10.71 2.78 -15.89
C VAL A 326 -10.47 2.16 -17.28
N LEU A 327 -9.24 2.21 -17.77
CA LEU A 327 -8.82 1.60 -19.03
C LEU A 327 -8.87 0.08 -18.95
N GLN A 328 -8.39 -0.53 -17.86
CA GLN A 328 -8.49 -1.99 -17.68
C GLN A 328 -9.94 -2.48 -17.75
N GLY A 329 -10.87 -1.74 -17.16
CA GLY A 329 -12.31 -2.01 -17.25
C GLY A 329 -12.83 -2.00 -18.69
N LYS A 330 -12.48 -0.97 -19.48
CA LYS A 330 -12.89 -0.85 -20.89
C LYS A 330 -12.26 -1.92 -21.78
N LEU A 331 -10.96 -2.19 -21.60
CA LEU A 331 -10.22 -3.20 -22.35
C LEU A 331 -10.75 -4.61 -22.07
N THR A 332 -11.12 -4.90 -20.81
CA THR A 332 -11.74 -6.19 -20.47
C THR A 332 -13.08 -6.36 -21.19
N ARG A 333 -13.91 -5.31 -21.26
CA ARG A 333 -15.18 -5.37 -22.02
C ARG A 333 -14.95 -5.60 -23.51
N LEU A 334 -13.98 -4.91 -24.10
CA LEU A 334 -13.61 -5.06 -25.50
C LEU A 334 -13.07 -6.46 -25.78
N ALA A 335 -12.18 -6.99 -24.93
CA ALA A 335 -11.67 -8.36 -25.06
C ALA A 335 -12.80 -9.40 -25.00
N VAL A 336 -13.80 -9.22 -24.12
CA VAL A 336 -14.97 -10.11 -24.06
C VAL A 336 -15.82 -10.02 -25.33
N GLN A 337 -15.99 -8.83 -25.91
CA GLN A 337 -16.73 -8.67 -27.17
C GLN A 337 -16.00 -9.34 -28.34
N ILE A 338 -14.68 -9.14 -28.45
CA ILE A 338 -13.85 -9.80 -29.46
C ILE A 338 -13.90 -11.32 -29.26
N GLY A 339 -13.78 -11.80 -28.02
CA GLY A 339 -13.86 -13.23 -27.71
C GLY A 339 -15.19 -13.86 -28.12
N LYS A 340 -16.32 -13.17 -27.88
CA LYS A 340 -17.65 -13.62 -28.35
C LYS A 340 -17.75 -13.65 -29.88
N ALA A 341 -17.26 -12.61 -30.56
CA ALA A 341 -17.25 -12.55 -32.01
C ALA A 341 -16.35 -13.66 -32.62
N GLY A 342 -15.17 -13.86 -32.03
CA GLY A 342 -14.22 -14.92 -32.41
C GLY A 342 -14.81 -16.32 -32.23
N LEU A 343 -15.54 -16.55 -31.14
CA LEU A 343 -16.24 -17.82 -30.89
C LEU A 343 -17.36 -18.08 -31.92
N ILE A 344 -18.15 -17.06 -32.26
CA ILE A 344 -19.18 -17.18 -33.30
C ILE A 344 -18.53 -17.48 -34.67
N MET A 345 -17.47 -16.76 -35.02
CA MET A 345 -16.75 -16.98 -36.30
C MET A 345 -16.11 -18.36 -36.37
N SER A 346 -15.47 -18.81 -35.30
CA SER A 346 -14.89 -20.16 -35.19
C SER A 346 -15.95 -21.26 -35.32
N ALA A 347 -17.12 -21.10 -34.68
CA ALA A 347 -18.22 -22.06 -34.83
C ALA A 347 -18.76 -22.09 -36.27
N ILE A 348 -18.89 -20.92 -36.91
CA ILE A 348 -19.34 -20.81 -38.31
C ILE A 348 -18.34 -21.47 -39.26
N THR A 349 -17.02 -21.26 -39.10
CA THR A 349 -16.02 -21.87 -39.98
C THR A 349 -16.02 -23.39 -39.86
N VAL A 350 -16.08 -23.93 -38.63
CA VAL A 350 -16.20 -25.38 -38.40
C VAL A 350 -17.47 -25.93 -39.06
N LEU A 351 -18.60 -25.26 -38.89
CA LEU A 351 -19.88 -25.70 -39.47
C LEU A 351 -19.84 -25.68 -41.00
N ILE A 352 -19.27 -24.65 -41.62
CA ILE A 352 -19.12 -24.55 -43.07
C ILE A 352 -18.22 -25.67 -43.59
N LEU A 353 -17.07 -25.93 -42.95
CA LEU A 353 -16.14 -26.99 -43.37
C LEU A 353 -16.77 -28.38 -43.26
N ILE A 354 -17.48 -28.65 -42.16
CA ILE A 354 -18.24 -29.89 -41.97
C ILE A 354 -19.30 -30.06 -43.04
N LEU A 355 -20.12 -29.02 -43.26
CA LEU A 355 -21.23 -29.07 -44.20
C LEU A 355 -20.73 -29.20 -45.65
N TYR A 356 -19.67 -28.49 -46.01
CA TYR A 356 -18.99 -28.64 -47.30
C TYR A 356 -18.49 -30.06 -47.51
N PHE A 357 -17.78 -30.62 -46.53
CA PHE A 357 -17.26 -32.00 -46.60
C PHE A 357 -18.38 -33.04 -46.78
N VAL A 358 -19.47 -32.90 -46.02
CA VAL A 358 -20.61 -33.83 -46.07
C VAL A 358 -21.37 -33.73 -47.39
N ILE A 359 -21.64 -32.53 -47.88
CA ILE A 359 -22.36 -32.33 -49.16
C ILE A 359 -21.51 -32.84 -50.33
N ASP A 360 -20.23 -32.49 -50.38
CA ASP A 360 -19.38 -32.90 -51.49
C ASP A 360 -19.21 -34.42 -51.56
N ASN A 361 -18.89 -35.08 -50.44
CA ASN A 361 -18.63 -36.53 -50.42
C ASN A 361 -19.90 -37.38 -50.54
N PHE A 362 -20.96 -37.08 -49.79
CA PHE A 362 -22.13 -37.95 -49.69
C PHE A 362 -23.25 -37.57 -50.65
N VAL A 363 -23.39 -36.29 -51.02
CA VAL A 363 -24.50 -35.83 -51.88
C VAL A 363 -24.07 -35.72 -53.34
N ILE A 364 -22.93 -35.08 -53.61
CA ILE A 364 -22.45 -34.85 -54.99
C ILE A 364 -21.72 -36.09 -55.51
N GLN A 365 -20.70 -36.55 -54.80
CA GLN A 365 -19.88 -37.70 -55.21
C GLN A 365 -20.56 -39.06 -54.93
N ARG A 366 -21.68 -39.07 -54.20
CA ARG A 366 -22.50 -40.26 -53.87
C ARG A 366 -21.70 -41.46 -53.33
N ARG A 367 -20.71 -41.20 -52.47
CA ARG A 367 -19.92 -42.27 -51.84
C ARG A 367 -20.74 -42.98 -50.77
N PRO A 368 -20.83 -44.33 -50.76
CA PRO A 368 -21.52 -45.05 -49.69
C PRO A 368 -20.74 -44.95 -48.39
N TRP A 369 -21.42 -44.78 -47.26
CA TRP A 369 -20.80 -44.78 -45.93
C TRP A 369 -20.31 -46.19 -45.59
N LEU A 370 -19.04 -46.46 -45.85
CA LEU A 370 -18.38 -47.72 -45.52
C LEU A 370 -17.80 -47.65 -44.11
N ALA A 371 -18.06 -48.69 -43.29
CA ALA A 371 -17.56 -48.76 -41.91
C ALA A 371 -16.02 -48.72 -41.84
N GLU A 372 -15.34 -49.25 -42.87
CA GLU A 372 -13.88 -49.26 -43.01
C GLU A 372 -13.29 -47.84 -43.21
N CYS A 373 -14.04 -46.90 -43.78
CA CYS A 373 -13.61 -45.52 -44.01
C CYS A 373 -13.89 -44.57 -42.83
N THR A 374 -14.61 -45.03 -41.80
CA THR A 374 -15.02 -44.20 -40.64
C THR A 374 -13.83 -43.50 -39.94
N PRO A 375 -12.68 -44.17 -39.70
CA PRO A 375 -11.53 -43.52 -39.07
C PRO A 375 -10.97 -42.33 -39.87
N ILE A 376 -11.01 -42.41 -41.20
CA ILE A 376 -10.55 -41.34 -42.10
C ILE A 376 -11.48 -40.13 -42.00
N TYR A 377 -12.80 -40.35 -41.98
CA TYR A 377 -13.77 -39.27 -41.80
C TYR A 377 -13.64 -38.59 -40.44
N VAL A 378 -13.37 -39.36 -39.37
CA VAL A 378 -13.09 -38.82 -38.03
C VAL A 378 -11.84 -37.95 -38.05
N GLN A 379 -10.78 -38.34 -38.76
CA GLN A 379 -9.56 -37.55 -38.91
C GLN A 379 -9.85 -36.18 -39.57
N TYR A 380 -10.70 -36.12 -40.61
CA TYR A 380 -11.12 -34.86 -41.22
C TYR A 380 -11.91 -33.97 -40.24
N PHE A 381 -12.84 -34.55 -39.47
CA PHE A 381 -13.58 -33.80 -38.45
C PHE A 381 -12.66 -33.20 -37.38
N VAL A 382 -11.64 -33.94 -36.97
CA VAL A 382 -10.61 -33.42 -36.04
C VAL A 382 -9.84 -32.27 -36.69
N LYS A 383 -9.44 -32.39 -37.97
CA LYS A 383 -8.75 -31.30 -38.69
C LYS A 383 -9.61 -30.04 -38.80
N PHE A 384 -10.90 -30.16 -39.10
CA PHE A 384 -11.82 -29.02 -39.12
C PHE A 384 -11.98 -28.39 -37.74
N PHE A 385 -12.04 -29.20 -36.68
CA PHE A 385 -12.10 -28.72 -35.31
C PHE A 385 -10.83 -27.96 -34.91
N ILE A 386 -9.64 -28.48 -35.26
CA ILE A 386 -8.35 -27.80 -35.01
C ILE A 386 -8.33 -26.43 -35.69
N ILE A 387 -8.73 -26.34 -36.96
CA ILE A 387 -8.82 -25.06 -37.68
C ILE A 387 -9.75 -24.08 -36.94
N GLY A 388 -10.89 -24.56 -36.43
CA GLY A 388 -11.79 -23.77 -35.59
C GLY A 388 -11.13 -23.22 -34.33
N VAL A 389 -10.42 -24.08 -33.58
CA VAL A 389 -9.70 -23.67 -32.36
C VAL A 389 -8.59 -22.67 -32.68
N THR A 390 -7.84 -22.87 -33.77
CA THR A 390 -6.81 -21.92 -34.22
C THR A 390 -7.40 -20.54 -34.52
N VAL A 391 -8.55 -20.48 -35.20
CA VAL A 391 -9.28 -19.20 -35.43
C VAL A 391 -9.69 -18.55 -34.10
N LEU A 392 -10.15 -19.34 -33.13
CA LEU A 392 -10.51 -18.82 -31.81
C LEU A 392 -9.31 -18.24 -31.07
N VAL A 393 -8.16 -18.93 -31.06
CA VAL A 393 -6.93 -18.47 -30.39
C VAL A 393 -6.40 -17.19 -31.03
N VAL A 394 -6.40 -17.09 -32.36
CA VAL A 394 -6.02 -15.86 -33.07
C VAL A 394 -6.97 -14.70 -32.74
N ALA A 395 -8.26 -15.01 -32.52
CA ALA A 395 -9.25 -14.00 -32.21
C ALA A 395 -9.18 -13.47 -30.77
N VAL A 396 -8.67 -14.23 -29.79
CA VAL A 396 -8.60 -13.79 -28.38
C VAL A 396 -7.27 -13.05 -28.12
N PRO A 397 -7.27 -11.72 -27.93
CA PRO A 397 -6.03 -10.96 -27.74
C PRO A 397 -5.57 -11.04 -26.27
N GLU A 398 -4.97 -12.17 -25.88
CA GLU A 398 -4.47 -12.41 -24.51
C GLU A 398 -3.40 -11.37 -24.08
N GLY A 399 -2.66 -10.81 -25.04
CA GLY A 399 -1.63 -9.79 -24.79
C GLY A 399 -2.16 -8.40 -24.45
N LEU A 400 -3.46 -8.12 -24.61
CA LEU A 400 -4.00 -6.76 -24.51
C LEU A 400 -4.00 -6.21 -23.06
N PRO A 401 -4.40 -6.96 -22.02
CA PRO A 401 -4.23 -6.52 -20.63
C PRO A 401 -2.75 -6.46 -20.19
N LEU A 402 -1.91 -7.32 -20.74
CA LEU A 402 -0.48 -7.39 -20.43
C LEU A 402 0.26 -6.15 -20.96
N ALA A 403 -0.04 -5.74 -22.19
CA ALA A 403 0.57 -4.57 -22.84
C ALA A 403 0.39 -3.28 -22.01
N VAL A 404 -0.82 -3.05 -21.49
CA VAL A 404 -1.09 -1.90 -20.61
C VAL A 404 -0.24 -1.98 -19.34
N THR A 405 -0.17 -3.16 -18.72
CA THR A 405 0.54 -3.31 -17.46
C THR A 405 2.04 -3.11 -17.61
N ILE A 406 2.64 -3.60 -18.71
CA ILE A 406 4.06 -3.40 -19.04
C ILE A 406 4.34 -1.93 -19.32
N SER A 407 3.50 -1.27 -20.12
CA SER A 407 3.65 0.15 -20.46
C SER A 407 3.58 1.04 -19.21
N LEU A 408 2.65 0.74 -18.29
CA LEU A 408 2.48 1.44 -17.03
C LEU A 408 3.69 1.24 -16.10
N ALA A 409 4.19 0.01 -15.98
CA ALA A 409 5.37 -0.30 -15.16
C ALA A 409 6.62 0.42 -15.68
N TYR A 410 6.83 0.45 -17.01
CA TYR A 410 7.91 1.22 -17.62
C TYR A 410 7.75 2.73 -17.37
N SER A 411 6.54 3.26 -17.52
CA SER A 411 6.25 4.67 -17.28
C SER A 411 6.52 5.08 -15.84
N VAL A 412 6.12 4.27 -14.86
CA VAL A 412 6.39 4.51 -13.43
C VAL A 412 7.88 4.48 -13.13
N LYS A 413 8.63 3.55 -13.73
CA LYS A 413 10.10 3.54 -13.60
C LYS A 413 10.74 4.83 -14.12
N LYS A 414 10.22 5.38 -15.22
CA LYS A 414 10.68 6.67 -15.77
C LYS A 414 10.29 7.84 -14.87
N MET A 415 9.03 7.92 -14.43
CA MET A 415 8.56 8.96 -13.50
C MET A 415 9.35 8.98 -12.20
N MET A 416 9.76 7.82 -11.69
CA MET A 416 10.61 7.73 -10.51
C MET A 416 11.98 8.40 -10.71
N LYS A 417 12.56 8.36 -11.92
CA LYS A 417 13.81 9.07 -12.24
C LYS A 417 13.62 10.58 -12.14
N ASP A 418 12.41 11.06 -12.39
CA ASP A 418 12.02 12.48 -12.32
C ASP A 418 11.55 12.88 -10.90
N ASN A 419 11.90 12.08 -9.87
CA ASN A 419 11.48 12.25 -8.47
C ASN A 419 9.96 12.18 -8.25
N ASN A 420 9.21 11.57 -9.17
CA ASN A 420 7.78 11.32 -9.03
C ASN A 420 7.53 9.84 -8.71
N LEU A 421 7.24 9.56 -7.45
CA LEU A 421 6.98 8.21 -6.95
C LEU A 421 5.48 7.88 -7.02
N VAL A 422 5.10 7.02 -7.96
CA VAL A 422 3.72 6.54 -8.09
C VAL A 422 3.48 5.35 -7.15
N ARG A 423 2.60 5.52 -6.17
CA ARG A 423 2.25 4.47 -5.18
C ARG A 423 1.20 3.47 -5.69
N HIS A 424 0.29 3.95 -6.54
CA HIS A 424 -0.80 3.18 -7.13
C HIS A 424 -0.70 3.29 -8.65
N LEU A 425 -0.52 2.18 -9.37
CA LEU A 425 -0.26 2.24 -10.81
C LEU A 425 -1.41 2.83 -11.62
N ASP A 426 -2.64 2.48 -11.26
CA ASP A 426 -3.89 3.01 -11.80
C ASP A 426 -4.04 4.53 -11.61
N ALA A 427 -3.37 5.12 -10.61
CA ALA A 427 -3.33 6.57 -10.43
C ALA A 427 -2.62 7.28 -11.59
N CYS A 428 -1.61 6.65 -12.21
CA CYS A 428 -0.93 7.24 -13.37
C CYS A 428 -1.87 7.40 -14.57
N GLU A 429 -2.76 6.44 -14.79
CA GLU A 429 -3.76 6.54 -15.85
C GLU A 429 -4.81 7.59 -15.50
N THR A 430 -5.32 7.55 -14.26
CA THR A 430 -6.36 8.45 -13.78
C THR A 430 -5.91 9.91 -13.84
N MET A 431 -4.65 10.20 -13.47
CA MET A 431 -4.05 11.53 -13.56
C MET A 431 -4.03 12.07 -15.00
N GLY A 432 -3.93 11.21 -16.01
CA GLY A 432 -4.00 11.62 -17.42
C GLY A 432 -5.33 12.26 -17.82
N ASN A 433 -6.40 12.02 -17.05
CA ASN A 433 -7.73 12.62 -17.26
C ASN A 433 -8.04 13.76 -16.27
N ALA A 434 -7.06 14.24 -15.49
CA ALA A 434 -7.28 15.30 -14.52
C ALA A 434 -7.64 16.62 -15.22
N THR A 435 -8.82 17.17 -14.92
CA THR A 435 -9.28 18.47 -15.44
C THR A 435 -9.07 19.62 -14.46
N ALA A 436 -8.93 19.30 -13.17
CA ALA A 436 -8.69 20.25 -12.09
C ALA A 436 -7.61 19.70 -11.15
N ILE A 437 -6.68 20.57 -10.76
CA ILE A 437 -5.65 20.26 -9.76
C ILE A 437 -5.92 21.12 -8.53
N CYS A 438 -6.52 20.51 -7.51
CA CYS A 438 -6.65 21.13 -6.20
C CYS A 438 -5.31 20.99 -5.48
N SER A 439 -4.59 22.09 -5.31
CA SER A 439 -3.26 22.11 -4.70
C SER A 439 -3.30 22.82 -3.36
N ASP A 440 -2.66 22.23 -2.35
CA ASP A 440 -2.38 22.91 -1.10
C ASP A 440 -1.34 24.01 -1.31
N LYS A 441 -1.45 25.10 -0.55
CA LYS A 441 -0.48 26.20 -0.67
C LYS A 441 0.87 25.86 -0.06
N THR A 442 0.87 25.46 1.20
CA THR A 442 2.08 25.38 2.02
C THR A 442 2.84 24.09 1.73
N GLY A 443 4.07 24.20 1.22
CA GLY A 443 4.92 23.04 0.91
C GLY A 443 4.67 22.36 -0.42
N THR A 444 3.62 22.75 -1.14
CA THR A 444 3.41 22.34 -2.54
C THR A 444 3.65 23.52 -3.47
N LEU A 445 2.93 24.64 -3.30
CA LEU A 445 3.16 25.86 -4.09
C LEU A 445 4.27 26.74 -3.50
N THR A 446 4.40 26.77 -2.18
CA THR A 446 5.44 27.53 -1.48
C THR A 446 6.57 26.61 -1.01
N MET A 447 7.78 27.17 -0.87
CA MET A 447 8.98 26.41 -0.47
C MET A 447 8.93 25.86 0.98
N ASN A 448 7.83 26.06 1.72
CA ASN A 448 7.70 25.75 3.15
C ASN A 448 8.91 26.23 3.99
N ARG A 449 9.45 27.37 3.58
CA ARG A 449 10.56 28.08 4.21
C ARG A 449 10.06 29.48 4.51
N MET A 450 9.95 29.79 5.79
CA MET A 450 9.50 31.10 6.22
C MET A 450 10.72 32.00 6.45
N THR A 451 10.61 33.27 6.08
CA THR A 451 11.60 34.32 6.33
C THR A 451 10.86 35.57 6.83
N VAL A 452 11.56 36.40 7.60
CA VAL A 452 11.06 37.71 7.99
C VAL A 452 11.35 38.67 6.83
N VAL A 453 10.29 39.22 6.23
CA VAL A 453 10.41 40.14 5.09
C VAL A 453 10.37 41.60 5.52
N GLN A 454 9.59 41.91 6.57
CA GLN A 454 9.40 43.26 7.08
C GLN A 454 9.38 43.24 8.61
N ALA A 455 9.83 44.33 9.21
CA ALA A 455 9.81 44.53 10.66
C ALA A 455 9.26 45.92 11.00
N TYR A 456 8.56 46.04 12.13
CA TYR A 456 8.15 47.33 12.69
C TYR A 456 8.72 47.45 14.10
N VAL A 457 9.69 48.34 14.27
CA VAL A 457 10.48 48.46 15.50
C VAL A 457 10.70 49.94 15.79
N GLY A 458 10.45 50.38 17.03
CA GLY A 458 10.70 51.77 17.43
C GLY A 458 10.00 52.80 16.55
N ASP A 459 8.70 52.60 16.29
CA ASP A 459 7.86 53.41 15.40
C ASP A 459 8.34 53.55 13.95
N THR A 460 9.27 52.70 13.53
CA THR A 460 9.81 52.68 12.18
C THR A 460 9.47 51.37 11.49
N ARG A 461 8.94 51.46 10.26
CA ARG A 461 8.65 50.31 9.40
C ARG A 461 9.83 50.05 8.47
N TYR A 462 10.46 48.89 8.61
CA TYR A 462 11.54 48.42 7.77
C TYR A 462 11.00 47.45 6.71
N HIS A 463 11.16 47.80 5.44
CA HIS A 463 10.77 46.95 4.30
C HIS A 463 11.82 45.89 3.93
N GLN A 464 13.02 46.01 4.49
CA GLN A 464 14.10 45.05 4.45
C GLN A 464 14.62 44.86 5.88
N ILE A 465 15.46 43.85 6.10
CA ILE A 465 16.05 43.63 7.43
C ILE A 465 16.96 44.82 7.77
N PRO A 466 16.73 45.52 8.90
CA PRO A 466 17.56 46.67 9.28
C PRO A 466 18.99 46.24 9.61
N ASN A 467 19.96 47.13 9.45
CA ASN A 467 21.28 46.86 9.98
C ASN A 467 21.25 46.97 11.51
N PRO A 468 22.12 46.24 12.24
CA PRO A 468 22.16 46.30 13.70
C PRO A 468 22.45 47.70 14.25
N GLU A 469 23.15 48.52 13.46
CA GLU A 469 23.50 49.91 13.79
C GLU A 469 22.30 50.86 13.73
N ASP A 470 21.26 50.51 12.97
CA ASP A 470 20.03 51.30 12.85
C ASP A 470 19.10 51.12 14.06
N LEU A 471 19.37 50.12 14.90
CA LEU A 471 18.56 49.76 16.05
C LEU A 471 19.20 50.25 17.35
N VAL A 472 18.39 50.80 18.25
CA VAL A 472 18.84 51.15 19.60
C VAL A 472 19.39 49.88 20.28
N PRO A 473 20.61 49.90 20.87
CA PRO A 473 21.26 48.69 21.39
C PRO A 473 20.41 47.90 22.39
N LYS A 474 19.67 48.61 23.24
CA LYS A 474 18.74 48.00 24.21
C LYS A 474 17.56 47.28 23.55
N VAL A 475 17.08 47.79 22.42
CA VAL A 475 15.99 47.17 21.64
C VAL A 475 16.51 45.95 20.88
N LEU A 476 17.70 46.04 20.30
CA LEU A 476 18.37 44.92 19.66
C LEU A 476 18.54 43.75 20.64
N ASP A 477 19.05 44.00 21.85
CA ASP A 477 19.21 42.99 22.90
C ASP A 477 17.87 42.34 23.30
N LEU A 478 16.79 43.13 23.40
CA LEU A 478 15.46 42.61 23.70
C LEU A 478 14.90 41.72 22.57
N ILE A 479 15.13 42.09 21.31
CA ILE A 479 14.70 41.30 20.15
C ILE A 479 15.46 39.97 20.11
N VAL A 480 16.79 40.02 20.25
CA VAL A 480 17.66 38.85 20.21
C VAL A 480 17.32 37.88 21.34
N ASN A 481 17.23 38.36 22.59
CA ASN A 481 16.84 37.54 23.73
C ASN A 481 15.40 37.02 23.60
N GLY A 482 14.46 37.89 23.21
CA GLY A 482 13.06 37.53 23.07
C GLY A 482 12.82 36.45 22.04
N ILE A 483 13.47 36.52 20.88
CA ILE A 483 13.36 35.50 19.83
C ILE A 483 14.07 34.21 20.22
N SER A 484 15.30 34.30 20.75
CA SER A 484 16.14 33.13 21.04
C SER A 484 15.56 32.27 22.17
N ILE A 485 15.03 32.90 23.21
CA ILE A 485 14.45 32.25 24.40
C ILE A 485 13.02 31.79 24.16
N ASN A 486 12.19 32.60 23.47
CA ASN A 486 10.78 32.28 23.25
C ASN A 486 10.55 31.41 22.00
N SER A 487 11.60 30.79 21.45
CA SER A 487 11.50 29.82 20.36
C SER A 487 11.88 28.44 20.87
N ALA A 488 11.18 27.39 20.44
CA ALA A 488 11.45 26.04 20.91
C ALA A 488 12.93 25.65 20.63
N TYR A 489 13.56 24.94 21.56
CA TYR A 489 14.95 24.47 21.40
C TYR A 489 15.09 23.46 20.26
N THR A 490 14.00 22.80 19.88
CA THR A 490 13.90 21.96 18.69
C THR A 490 13.98 22.75 17.38
N SER A 491 13.68 24.06 17.42
CA SER A 491 13.75 24.95 16.27
C SER A 491 15.18 25.47 16.10
N LYS A 492 15.83 25.10 14.99
CA LYS A 492 17.24 25.39 14.70
C LYS A 492 17.44 25.68 13.20
N ILE A 493 18.43 26.51 12.92
CA ILE A 493 18.95 26.72 11.57
C ILE A 493 20.27 25.96 11.47
N LEU A 494 20.33 25.01 10.56
CA LEU A 494 21.51 24.21 10.27
C LEU A 494 22.18 24.73 8.99
N PRO A 495 23.48 24.48 8.82
CA PRO A 495 24.16 24.74 7.56
C PRO A 495 23.46 24.00 6.40
N PRO A 496 23.63 24.49 5.16
CA PRO A 496 23.05 23.85 3.99
C PRO A 496 23.60 22.43 3.79
N GLU A 497 22.75 21.51 3.30
CA GLU A 497 23.15 20.13 3.01
C GLU A 497 24.03 20.01 1.76
N LYS A 498 24.00 21.02 0.89
CA LYS A 498 24.79 21.11 -0.34
C LYS A 498 25.55 22.43 -0.36
N GLU A 499 26.79 22.42 -0.84
CA GLU A 499 27.56 23.66 -1.04
C GLU A 499 26.78 24.63 -1.95
N GLY A 500 26.67 25.89 -1.52
CA GLY A 500 25.85 26.91 -2.21
C GLY A 500 24.33 26.81 -1.96
N GLY A 501 23.87 25.84 -1.17
CA GLY A 501 22.46 25.69 -0.80
C GLY A 501 21.99 26.68 0.28
N LEU A 502 20.67 26.75 0.49
CA LEU A 502 20.08 27.54 1.57
C LEU A 502 20.20 26.83 2.93
N PRO A 503 20.37 27.57 4.05
CA PRO A 503 20.44 26.98 5.39
C PRO A 503 19.20 26.15 5.73
N ARG A 504 19.35 24.97 6.31
CA ARG A 504 18.23 24.07 6.59
C ARG A 504 17.47 24.47 7.87
N GLN A 505 16.15 24.63 7.75
CA GLN A 505 15.28 24.94 8.89
C GLN A 505 14.69 23.65 9.51
N VAL A 506 15.05 23.36 10.76
CA VAL A 506 14.55 22.22 11.55
C VAL A 506 13.63 22.75 12.65
N GLY A 507 12.43 22.19 12.78
CA GLY A 507 11.42 22.65 13.76
C GLY A 507 10.32 23.51 13.14
N ASN A 508 9.69 24.36 13.94
CA ASN A 508 8.60 25.21 13.48
C ASN A 508 9.14 26.27 12.51
N LYS A 509 8.63 26.31 11.28
CA LYS A 509 9.15 27.18 10.21
C LYS A 509 9.06 28.66 10.56
N THR A 510 8.01 29.10 11.24
CA THR A 510 7.87 30.51 11.67
C THR A 510 8.89 30.86 12.75
N GLU A 511 9.21 29.93 13.65
CA GLU A 511 10.27 30.14 14.64
C GLU A 511 11.65 30.14 13.99
N CYS A 512 11.89 29.24 13.03
CA CYS A 512 13.12 29.25 12.23
C CYS A 512 13.27 30.54 11.43
N ALA A 513 12.17 31.15 10.95
CA ALA A 513 12.22 32.46 10.31
C ALA A 513 12.69 33.55 11.28
N LEU A 514 12.17 33.54 12.50
CA LEU A 514 12.57 34.49 13.55
C LEU A 514 14.03 34.27 13.97
N LEU A 515 14.49 33.02 14.13
CA LEU A 515 15.90 32.74 14.40
C LEU A 515 16.80 33.16 13.22
N GLY A 516 16.28 33.06 11.99
CA GLY A 516 16.96 33.53 10.79
C GLY A 516 17.11 35.04 10.80
N PHE A 517 16.07 35.74 11.23
CA PHE A 517 16.11 37.19 11.43
C PHE A 517 17.15 37.62 12.46
N VAL A 518 17.38 36.86 13.53
CA VAL A 518 18.47 37.12 14.50
C VAL A 518 19.84 36.96 13.83
N ALA A 519 20.02 35.92 13.02
CA ALA A 519 21.25 35.71 12.26
C ALA A 519 21.48 36.80 11.21
N ASP A 520 20.43 37.26 10.53
CA ASP A 520 20.49 38.36 9.55
C ASP A 520 20.82 39.71 10.22
N LEU A 521 20.44 39.88 11.50
CA LEU A 521 20.90 40.98 12.37
C LEU A 521 22.35 40.78 12.89
N LYS A 522 23.11 39.83 12.32
CA LYS A 522 24.52 39.54 12.69
C LYS A 522 24.70 39.18 14.18
N GLN A 523 23.67 38.61 14.81
CA GLN A 523 23.70 38.16 16.20
C GLN A 523 23.65 36.63 16.25
N ASP A 524 24.30 36.04 17.26
CA ASP A 524 24.29 34.59 17.46
C ASP A 524 23.25 34.18 18.51
N TYR A 525 22.17 33.55 18.06
CA TYR A 525 21.15 33.00 18.94
C TYR A 525 21.64 31.79 19.75
N HIS A 526 22.69 31.08 19.30
CA HIS A 526 23.26 29.96 20.05
C HIS A 526 23.97 30.43 21.31
N ALA A 527 24.64 31.58 21.28
CA ALA A 527 25.25 32.19 22.45
C ALA A 527 24.21 32.42 23.56
N VAL A 528 23.08 33.06 23.23
CA VAL A 528 21.97 33.31 24.18
C VAL A 528 21.39 32.01 24.74
N ARG A 529 21.18 31.01 23.88
CA ARG A 529 20.66 29.71 24.30
C ARG A 529 21.64 28.91 25.16
N SER A 530 22.93 29.20 25.08
CA SER A 530 23.96 28.59 25.93
C SER A 530 23.98 29.22 27.32
N GLU A 531 23.72 30.52 27.43
CA GLU A 531 23.60 31.23 28.72
C GLU A 531 22.30 30.92 29.48
N VAL A 532 21.22 30.71 28.73
CA VAL A 532 19.90 30.35 29.25
C VAL A 532 19.48 29.03 28.62
N PRO A 533 19.97 27.87 29.08
CA PRO A 533 19.58 26.59 28.50
C PRO A 533 18.12 26.22 28.85
N GLU A 534 17.56 25.21 28.17
CA GLU A 534 16.14 24.83 28.30
C GLU A 534 15.77 24.47 29.74
N GLU A 535 16.69 23.87 30.49
CA GLU A 535 16.49 23.47 31.89
C GLU A 535 16.41 24.67 32.85
N LYS A 536 16.90 25.84 32.42
CA LYS A 536 16.85 27.09 33.21
C LYS A 536 15.54 27.87 32.99
N LEU A 537 14.69 27.44 32.06
CA LEU A 537 13.39 28.05 31.82
C LEU A 537 12.44 27.70 32.98
N TYR A 538 11.85 28.71 33.60
CA TYR A 538 10.94 28.51 34.73
C TYR A 538 9.63 27.84 34.28
N LYS A 539 9.04 28.35 33.18
CA LYS A 539 7.81 27.79 32.62
C LYS A 539 7.66 28.16 31.15
N VAL A 540 7.26 27.18 30.34
CA VAL A 540 6.93 27.37 28.93
C VAL A 540 5.44 27.07 28.72
N TYR A 541 4.71 28.07 28.23
CA TYR A 541 3.36 27.91 27.72
C TYR A 541 3.46 27.68 26.22
N THR A 542 3.29 26.42 25.82
CA THR A 542 3.31 26.01 24.42
C THR A 542 2.22 26.70 23.61
N PHE A 543 2.42 26.74 22.29
CA PHE A 543 1.42 27.31 21.40
C PHE A 543 0.11 26.52 21.52
N ASN A 544 -0.99 27.25 21.70
CA ASN A 544 -2.33 26.67 21.73
C ASN A 544 -3.20 27.38 20.68
N SER A 545 -3.87 26.64 19.81
CA SER A 545 -4.68 27.18 18.71
C SER A 545 -5.82 28.10 19.17
N VAL A 546 -6.34 27.90 20.38
CA VAL A 546 -7.38 28.77 20.98
C VAL A 546 -6.78 30.09 21.44
N ARG A 547 -5.57 30.05 22.04
CA ARG A 547 -4.89 31.25 22.54
C ARG A 547 -4.09 31.98 21.46
N LYS A 548 -3.76 31.29 20.36
CA LYS A 548 -2.91 31.76 19.26
C LYS A 548 -1.60 32.45 19.72
N SER A 549 -1.04 31.99 20.84
CA SER A 549 0.16 32.56 21.45
C SER A 549 1.00 31.49 22.16
N MET A 550 2.30 31.77 22.29
CA MET A 550 3.27 31.02 23.09
C MET A 550 4.03 32.01 23.99
N SER A 551 4.33 31.58 25.22
CA SER A 551 5.07 32.41 26.17
C SER A 551 6.09 31.59 26.96
N THR A 552 7.28 32.15 27.15
CA THR A 552 8.35 31.55 27.95
C THR A 552 8.70 32.48 29.11
N VAL A 553 8.76 31.91 30.33
CA VAL A 553 9.09 32.62 31.57
C VAL A 553 10.49 32.24 32.01
N VAL A 554 11.32 33.25 32.26
CA VAL A 554 12.68 33.11 32.79
C VAL A 554 12.86 33.89 34.09
N GLU A 555 13.70 33.39 34.98
CA GLU A 555 14.09 34.08 36.20
C GLU A 555 15.21 35.09 35.93
N ARG A 556 15.14 36.27 36.56
CA ARG A 556 16.16 37.32 36.39
C ARG A 556 17.24 37.22 37.48
N PRO A 557 18.51 37.52 37.16
CA PRO A 557 19.60 37.49 38.16
C PRO A 557 19.39 38.42 39.37
N GLY A 558 18.62 39.50 39.22
CA GLY A 558 18.30 40.46 40.29
C GLY A 558 16.97 40.22 41.00
N GLY A 559 16.40 39.02 40.88
CA GLY A 559 15.08 38.68 41.39
C GLY A 559 13.94 39.00 40.42
N GLY A 560 12.85 38.24 40.53
CA GLY A 560 11.66 38.36 39.70
C GLY A 560 11.70 37.59 38.39
N PHE A 561 10.57 37.58 37.67
CA PHE A 561 10.38 36.82 36.44
C PHE A 561 10.24 37.76 35.23
N ARG A 562 10.74 37.33 34.08
CA ARG A 562 10.47 37.95 32.78
C ARG A 562 9.74 36.96 31.88
N MET A 563 8.63 37.40 31.30
CA MET A 563 7.87 36.62 30.34
C MET A 563 8.09 37.18 28.94
N TYR A 564 8.58 36.35 28.03
CA TYR A 564 8.59 36.62 26.59
C TYR A 564 7.36 36.00 25.97
N SER A 565 6.67 36.71 25.07
CA SER A 565 5.45 36.23 24.42
C SER A 565 5.51 36.48 22.93
N LYS A 566 4.96 35.54 22.14
CA LYS A 566 4.78 35.66 20.70
C LYS A 566 3.41 35.10 20.33
N GLY A 567 2.80 35.63 19.29
CA GLY A 567 1.48 35.21 18.85
C GLY A 567 0.93 36.11 17.76
N ALA A 568 -0.32 35.87 17.40
CA ALA A 568 -1.04 36.72 16.46
C ALA A 568 -1.14 38.16 17.01
N SER A 569 -0.92 39.16 16.15
CA SER A 569 -0.82 40.57 16.58
C SER A 569 -2.12 41.06 17.20
N GLU A 570 -3.27 40.66 16.67
CA GLU A 570 -4.60 40.99 17.18
C GLU A 570 -4.88 40.38 18.57
N ILE A 571 -4.12 39.35 18.97
CA ILE A 571 -4.27 38.70 20.27
C ILE A 571 -3.31 39.27 21.30
N ILE A 572 -2.05 39.50 20.92
CA ILE A 572 -1.02 40.00 21.83
C ILE A 572 -1.25 41.49 22.13
N LEU A 573 -1.55 42.32 21.13
CA LEU A 573 -1.71 43.76 21.29
C LEU A 573 -3.03 44.18 21.94
N ARG A 574 -3.99 43.27 22.06
CA ARG A 574 -5.26 43.53 22.75
C ARG A 574 -5.12 43.49 24.28
N LYS A 575 -4.07 42.84 24.79
CA LYS A 575 -3.75 42.76 26.21
C LYS A 575 -2.93 43.97 26.62
#